data_AF-A0A261FLK7-F1
#
_entry.id   AF-A0A261FLK7-F1
#
_cell.length_a   1.000
_cell.length_b   1.000
_cell.length_c   1.000
_cell.angle_alpha   90.00
_cell.angle_beta   90.00
_cell.angle_gamma   90.00
#
_symmetry.space_group_name_H-M   'P 1'
#
loop_
_entity.id
_entity.type
_entity.pdbx_description
1 polymer ?
#
loop_
_entity_poly.entity_id
_entity_poly.type
_entity_poly.pdbx_seq_one_letter_code
_entity_poly.pdbx_strand_id
1 'polypeptide(L)'
;MAQTMITVRGNLGANPDFLPAKTAEDGTLMQAKLSATVYENRRVRLADGTWQDDPRGPLKTTIQLFGRTAETAHRLDMRQGDPVVAGGSLAEPAAFVSPKDGELAARTVITASWLSFDSIRLQQRKDNEGQRAVQPQGTEPAAPAGDASPDYVDEPAF
;
A
#
# COMPACT_ATOMS: atom_id res chain seq x y z
N MET A 1 -1.87 -32.17 -11.56
CA MET A 1 -2.43 -31.01 -12.28
C MET A 1 -1.49 -29.83 -12.09
N ALA A 2 -1.18 -29.07 -13.15
CA ALA A 2 -0.33 -27.89 -13.03
C ALA A 2 -1.13 -26.77 -12.35
N GLN A 3 -0.63 -26.22 -11.25
CA GLN A 3 -1.25 -25.08 -10.58
C GLN A 3 -0.75 -23.78 -11.24
N THR A 4 -1.66 -22.89 -11.61
CA THR A 4 -1.31 -21.59 -12.17
C THR A 4 -0.59 -20.75 -11.12
N MET A 5 0.70 -20.53 -11.35
CA MET A 5 1.53 -19.66 -10.52
C MET A 5 1.32 -18.20 -10.91
N ILE A 6 1.07 -17.34 -9.94
CA ILE A 6 0.92 -15.90 -10.12
C ILE A 6 1.79 -15.14 -9.12
N THR A 7 2.17 -13.92 -9.52
CA THR A 7 2.88 -12.97 -8.66
C THR A 7 2.01 -11.75 -8.47
N VAL A 8 1.91 -11.28 -7.23
CA VAL A 8 1.14 -10.10 -6.84
C VAL A 8 2.11 -9.09 -6.27
N ARG A 9 2.02 -7.84 -6.72
CA ARG A 9 2.87 -6.73 -6.27
C ARG A 9 2.01 -5.53 -5.92
N GLY A 10 2.14 -5.04 -4.70
CA GLY A 10 1.30 -3.94 -4.24
C GLY A 10 1.65 -3.49 -2.83
N ASN A 11 0.73 -2.76 -2.19
CA ASN A 11 0.90 -2.35 -0.80
C ASN A 11 -0.05 -3.13 0.10
N LEU A 12 0.37 -3.39 1.34
CA LEU A 12 -0.49 -4.00 2.34
C LEU A 12 -1.68 -3.09 2.69
N GLY A 13 -2.89 -3.61 2.54
CA GLY A 13 -4.12 -2.88 2.84
C GLY A 13 -4.42 -2.74 4.32
N ALA A 14 -3.91 -3.67 5.12
CA ALA A 14 -4.02 -3.72 6.58
C ALA A 14 -2.82 -4.51 7.14
N ASN A 15 -2.62 -4.46 8.45
CA ASN A 15 -1.63 -5.32 9.11
C ASN A 15 -1.96 -6.80 8.83
N PRO A 16 -0.98 -7.64 8.48
CA PRO A 16 -1.21 -9.07 8.29
C PRO A 16 -1.74 -9.73 9.56
N ASP A 17 -2.72 -10.61 9.39
CA ASP A 17 -3.29 -11.41 10.47
C ASP A 17 -2.53 -12.73 10.59
N PHE A 18 -1.90 -12.96 11.74
CA PHE A 18 -1.09 -14.15 12.01
C PHE A 18 -1.73 -15.01 13.09
N LEU A 19 -1.91 -16.28 12.76
CA LEU A 19 -2.39 -17.32 13.66
C LEU A 19 -1.26 -18.34 13.83
N PRO A 20 -0.73 -18.53 15.06
CA PRO A 20 0.32 -19.51 15.30
C PRO A 20 -0.23 -20.94 15.14
N ALA A 21 0.68 -21.89 14.91
CA ALA A 21 0.31 -23.29 14.93
C ALA A 21 -0.27 -23.67 16.30
N LYS A 22 -1.34 -24.46 16.30
CA LYS A 22 -2.00 -24.91 17.54
C LYS A 22 -2.54 -26.32 17.37
N THR A 23 -2.54 -27.08 18.46
CA THR A 23 -3.27 -28.34 18.53
C THR A 23 -4.70 -28.04 18.97
N ALA A 24 -5.67 -28.47 18.18
CA ALA A 24 -7.09 -28.39 18.51
C ALA A 24 -7.46 -29.37 19.63
N GLU A 25 -8.62 -29.17 20.25
CA GLU A 25 -9.13 -30.06 21.33
C GLU A 25 -9.34 -31.50 20.86
N ASP A 26 -9.62 -31.69 19.57
CA ASP A 26 -9.76 -32.99 18.91
C ASP A 26 -8.40 -33.65 18.55
N GLY A 27 -7.28 -33.04 18.94
CA GLY A 27 -5.93 -33.50 18.62
C GLY A 27 -5.42 -33.09 17.24
N THR A 28 -6.21 -32.37 16.42
CA THR A 28 -5.79 -31.93 15.09
C THR A 28 -4.71 -30.85 15.18
N LEU A 29 -3.61 -31.06 14.47
CA LEU A 29 -2.55 -30.05 14.33
C LEU A 29 -2.95 -29.00 13.29
N MET A 30 -3.32 -27.81 13.75
CA MET A 30 -3.48 -26.65 12.87
C MET A 30 -2.12 -26.03 12.61
N GLN A 31 -1.74 -25.93 11.34
CA GLN A 31 -0.53 -25.23 10.93
C GLN A 31 -0.68 -23.72 11.19
N ALA A 32 0.45 -23.03 11.35
CA ALA A 32 0.47 -21.58 11.37
C ALA A 32 -0.13 -21.01 10.08
N LYS A 33 -0.81 -19.87 10.16
CA LYS A 33 -1.43 -19.20 9.02
C LYS A 33 -1.14 -17.70 9.09
N LEU A 34 -0.78 -17.10 7.96
CA LEU A 34 -0.72 -15.66 7.82
C LEU A 34 -1.62 -15.23 6.66
N SER A 35 -2.51 -14.28 6.92
CA SER A 35 -3.42 -13.71 5.93
C SER A 35 -3.10 -12.23 5.72
N ALA A 36 -2.86 -11.83 4.48
CA ALA A 36 -2.61 -10.45 4.12
C ALA A 36 -3.52 -9.99 2.98
N THR A 37 -3.85 -8.71 2.95
CA THR A 37 -4.54 -8.08 1.82
C THR A 37 -3.56 -7.18 1.10
N VAL A 38 -3.38 -7.39 -0.20
CA VAL A 38 -2.52 -6.56 -1.05
C VAL A 38 -3.40 -5.79 -2.03
N TYR A 39 -3.16 -4.48 -2.13
CA TYR A 39 -3.75 -3.61 -3.13
C TYR A 39 -2.74 -3.33 -4.23
N GLU A 40 -3.06 -3.76 -5.44
CA GLU A 40 -2.31 -3.44 -6.64
C GLU A 40 -2.94 -2.24 -7.34
N ASN A 41 -2.21 -1.13 -7.39
CA ASN A 41 -2.60 0.03 -8.19
C ASN A 41 -2.36 -0.29 -9.67
N ARG A 42 -3.43 -0.49 -10.42
CA ARG A 42 -3.37 -0.66 -11.87
C ARG A 42 -3.43 0.70 -12.53
N ARG A 43 -2.49 0.95 -13.43
CA ARG A 43 -2.55 2.10 -14.33
C ARG A 43 -2.99 1.61 -15.69
N VAL A 44 -3.96 2.29 -16.28
CA VAL A 44 -4.45 2.03 -17.63
C VAL A 44 -3.85 3.05 -18.57
N ARG A 45 -3.46 2.59 -19.76
CA ARG A 45 -2.99 3.47 -20.83
C ARG A 45 -4.20 3.93 -21.63
N LEU A 46 -4.40 5.24 -21.69
CA LEU A 46 -5.46 5.87 -22.47
C LEU A 46 -5.12 5.87 -23.96
N ALA A 47 -6.12 6.13 -24.80
CA ALA A 47 -5.95 6.18 -26.26
C ALA A 47 -4.98 7.28 -26.72
N ASP A 48 -4.85 8.36 -25.93
CA ASP A 48 -3.87 9.44 -26.13
C ASP A 48 -2.44 9.05 -25.67
N GLY A 49 -2.26 7.83 -25.15
CA GLY A 49 -0.99 7.29 -24.70
C GLY A 49 -0.61 7.66 -23.26
N THR A 50 -1.40 8.48 -22.57
CA THR A 50 -1.18 8.85 -21.18
C THR A 50 -1.54 7.72 -20.22
N TRP A 51 -0.98 7.76 -19.01
CA TRP A 51 -1.25 6.77 -17.97
C TRP A 51 -2.14 7.37 -16.88
N GLN A 52 -3.28 6.75 -16.64
CA GLN A 52 -4.16 7.11 -15.54
C GLN A 52 -4.32 5.91 -14.60
N ASP A 53 -4.65 6.15 -13.34
CA ASP A 53 -5.11 5.08 -12.46
C ASP A 53 -6.41 4.48 -13.02
N ASP A 54 -6.56 3.17 -12.87
CA ASP A 54 -7.78 2.47 -13.30
C ASP A 54 -8.99 3.05 -12.55
N PRO A 55 -10.02 3.55 -13.26
CA PRO A 55 -11.22 4.11 -12.63
C PRO A 55 -11.98 3.08 -11.79
N ARG A 56 -11.74 1.78 -11.99
CA ARG A 56 -12.29 0.70 -11.15
C ARG A 56 -11.62 0.59 -9.78
N GLY A 57 -10.55 1.35 -9.57
CA GLY A 57 -9.77 1.35 -8.34
C GLY A 57 -8.76 0.20 -8.27
N PRO A 58 -8.04 0.08 -7.14
CA PRO A 58 -6.99 -0.90 -6.98
C PRO A 58 -7.54 -2.32 -6.93
N LEU A 59 -6.80 -3.26 -7.53
CA LEU A 59 -7.13 -4.67 -7.46
C LEU A 59 -6.78 -5.19 -6.06
N LYS A 60 -7.76 -5.82 -5.40
CA LYS A 60 -7.60 -6.38 -4.06
C LYS A 60 -7.34 -7.89 -4.13
N THR A 61 -6.21 -8.33 -3.58
CA THR A 61 -5.85 -9.75 -3.53
C THR A 61 -5.58 -10.19 -2.09
N THR A 62 -6.16 -11.31 -1.68
CA THR A 62 -5.84 -11.95 -0.40
C THR A 62 -4.68 -12.93 -0.58
N ILE A 63 -3.66 -12.80 0.24
CA ILE A 63 -2.50 -13.69 0.32
C ILE A 63 -2.69 -14.60 1.52
N GLN A 64 -2.60 -15.91 1.34
CA GLN A 64 -2.61 -16.89 2.41
C GLN A 64 -1.31 -17.66 2.41
N LEU A 65 -0.62 -17.68 3.56
CA LEU A 65 0.59 -18.46 3.80
C LEU A 65 0.31 -19.45 4.91
N PHE A 66 0.96 -20.61 4.85
CA PHE A 66 0.80 -21.67 5.83
C PHE A 66 2.15 -22.18 6.35
N GLY A 67 2.13 -22.75 7.56
CA GLY A 67 3.28 -23.38 8.21
C GLY A 67 4.49 -22.45 8.32
N ARG A 68 5.65 -22.98 7.95
CA ARG A 68 6.94 -22.26 8.08
C ARG A 68 7.01 -20.99 7.26
N THR A 69 6.31 -20.91 6.13
CA THR A 69 6.28 -19.68 5.31
C THR A 69 5.48 -18.58 6.01
N ALA A 70 4.38 -18.93 6.68
CA ALA A 70 3.61 -17.99 7.50
C ALA A 70 4.45 -17.44 8.66
N GLU A 71 5.14 -18.32 9.38
CA GLU A 71 6.04 -17.92 10.47
C GLU A 71 7.18 -17.01 9.99
N THR A 72 7.76 -17.32 8.84
CA THR A 72 8.86 -16.53 8.26
C THR A 72 8.35 -15.14 7.87
N ALA A 73 7.20 -15.06 7.19
CA ALA A 73 6.60 -13.78 6.82
C ALA A 73 6.19 -12.96 8.06
N HIS A 74 5.69 -13.59 9.12
CA HIS A 74 5.35 -12.92 10.37
C HIS A 74 6.58 -12.24 11.01
N ARG A 75 7.75 -12.88 11.00
CA ARG A 75 9.00 -12.31 11.53
C ARG A 75 9.50 -11.08 10.77
N LEU A 76 9.00 -10.83 9.56
CA LEU A 76 9.35 -9.62 8.79
C LEU A 76 8.66 -8.36 9.33
N ASP A 77 7.69 -8.51 10.25
CA ASP A 77 6.93 -7.43 10.89
C ASP A 77 6.36 -6.39 9.91
N MET A 78 5.84 -6.86 8.77
CA MET A 78 5.23 -5.99 7.78
C MET A 78 3.98 -5.29 8.33
N ARG A 79 3.81 -4.02 8.01
CA ARG A 79 2.71 -3.17 8.45
C ARG A 79 1.85 -2.70 7.28
N GLN A 80 0.65 -2.23 7.60
CA GLN A 80 -0.21 -1.56 6.64
C GLN A 80 0.55 -0.49 5.86
N GLY A 81 0.39 -0.49 4.54
CA GLY A 81 1.04 0.44 3.63
C GLY A 81 2.41 -0.02 3.14
N ASP A 82 3.02 -1.06 3.72
CA ASP A 82 4.31 -1.55 3.24
C ASP A 82 4.21 -2.12 1.83
N PRO A 83 5.19 -1.83 0.95
CA PRO A 83 5.22 -2.37 -0.39
C PRO A 83 5.75 -3.81 -0.34
N VAL A 84 5.01 -4.73 -0.96
CA VAL A 84 5.26 -6.17 -0.89
C VAL A 84 5.12 -6.83 -2.25
N VAL A 85 5.78 -7.98 -2.37
CA VAL A 85 5.60 -8.92 -3.48
C VAL A 85 5.30 -10.29 -2.89
N ALA A 86 4.33 -10.99 -3.48
CA ALA A 86 3.97 -12.36 -3.11
C ALA A 86 3.90 -13.23 -4.36
N GLY A 87 4.25 -14.50 -4.22
CA GLY A 87 4.11 -15.48 -5.30
C GLY A 87 3.48 -16.76 -4.79
N GLY A 88 2.64 -17.38 -5.61
CA GLY A 88 1.91 -18.59 -5.24
C GLY A 88 0.97 -19.08 -6.30
N SER A 89 0.13 -20.04 -5.94
CA SER A 89 -0.94 -20.53 -6.80
C SER A 89 -2.26 -19.84 -6.49
N LEU A 90 -3.08 -19.70 -7.53
CA LEU A 90 -4.46 -19.22 -7.36
C LEU A 90 -5.23 -20.23 -6.49
N ALA A 91 -5.84 -19.75 -5.41
CA ALA A 91 -6.77 -20.50 -4.60
C ALA A 91 -8.20 -20.28 -5.10
N GLU A 92 -9.17 -21.03 -4.57
CA GLU A 92 -10.58 -20.76 -4.85
C GLU A 92 -10.91 -19.29 -4.51
N PRO A 93 -11.41 -18.51 -5.47
CA PRO A 93 -11.77 -17.12 -5.22
C PRO A 93 -12.84 -17.05 -4.14
N ALA A 94 -12.65 -16.14 -3.18
CA ALA A 94 -13.67 -15.88 -2.19
C ALA A 94 -14.79 -15.05 -2.84
N ALA A 95 -15.93 -15.67 -3.12
CA ALA A 95 -17.15 -14.97 -3.53
C ALA A 95 -17.89 -14.46 -2.29
N PHE A 96 -18.35 -13.21 -2.33
CA PHE A 96 -19.10 -12.56 -1.26
C PHE A 96 -20.08 -11.54 -1.84
N VAL A 97 -21.12 -11.22 -1.09
CA VAL A 97 -21.99 -10.09 -1.42
C VAL A 97 -21.33 -8.83 -0.88
N SER A 98 -21.05 -7.87 -1.77
CA SER A 98 -20.43 -6.61 -1.40
C SER A 98 -21.37 -5.81 -0.48
N PRO A 99 -20.92 -5.37 0.71
CA PRO A 99 -21.77 -4.63 1.65
C PRO A 99 -22.18 -3.24 1.16
N LYS A 100 -21.48 -2.70 0.15
CA LYS A 100 -21.68 -1.33 -0.33
C LYS A 100 -22.85 -1.20 -1.30
N ASP A 101 -23.01 -2.19 -2.17
CA ASP A 101 -23.89 -2.17 -3.33
C ASP A 101 -24.76 -3.44 -3.45
N GLY A 102 -24.52 -4.46 -2.63
CA GLY A 102 -25.30 -5.70 -2.65
C GLY A 102 -24.97 -6.63 -3.83
N GLU A 103 -23.94 -6.31 -4.61
CA GLU A 103 -23.55 -7.10 -5.78
C GLU A 103 -22.67 -8.30 -5.39
N LEU A 104 -22.72 -9.36 -6.20
CA LEU A 104 -21.78 -10.48 -6.08
C LEU A 104 -20.38 -10.02 -6.48
N ALA A 105 -19.49 -9.99 -5.50
CA ALA A 105 -18.08 -9.67 -5.69
C ALA A 105 -17.24 -10.94 -5.47
N ALA A 106 -16.17 -11.07 -6.24
CA ALA A 106 -15.15 -12.08 -6.01
C ALA A 106 -13.84 -11.40 -5.63
N ARG A 107 -13.10 -11.99 -4.69
CA ARG A 107 -11.73 -11.59 -4.38
C ARG A 107 -10.78 -12.67 -4.86
N THR A 108 -9.74 -12.24 -5.57
CA THR A 108 -8.60 -13.11 -5.86
C THR A 108 -7.96 -13.53 -4.54
N VAL A 109 -7.79 -14.84 -4.35
CA VAL A 109 -7.07 -15.41 -3.22
C VAL A 109 -5.91 -16.21 -3.78
N ILE A 110 -4.73 -16.08 -3.18
CA ILE A 110 -3.58 -16.92 -3.51
C ILE A 110 -3.12 -17.69 -2.29
N THR A 111 -2.79 -18.96 -2.51
CA THR A 111 -1.97 -19.73 -1.58
C THR A 111 -0.53 -19.44 -1.93
N ALA A 112 0.07 -18.52 -1.19
CA ALA A 112 1.42 -18.06 -1.44
C ALA A 112 2.46 -19.07 -0.95
N SER A 113 3.51 -19.25 -1.75
CA SER A 113 4.71 -19.97 -1.36
C SER A 113 5.76 -19.04 -0.74
N TRP A 114 5.64 -17.72 -0.97
CA TRP A 114 6.48 -16.68 -0.35
C TRP A 114 5.80 -15.30 -0.35
N LEU A 115 6.24 -14.44 0.56
CA LEU A 115 5.89 -13.04 0.69
C LEU A 115 7.11 -12.27 1.20
N SER A 116 7.47 -11.18 0.54
CA SER A 116 8.62 -10.35 0.88
C SER A 116 8.32 -8.87 0.67
N PHE A 117 9.16 -8.00 1.25
CA PHE A 117 9.15 -6.59 0.91
C PHE A 117 9.53 -6.41 -0.55
N ASP A 118 8.85 -5.49 -1.22
CA ASP A 118 9.31 -4.92 -2.48
C ASP A 118 10.44 -3.92 -2.17
N SER A 119 11.66 -4.43 -2.10
CA SER A 119 12.84 -3.66 -1.67
C SER A 119 13.09 -2.43 -2.54
N ILE A 120 12.74 -2.48 -3.83
CA ILE A 120 12.86 -1.36 -4.76
C ILE A 120 11.92 -0.22 -4.33
N ARG A 121 10.63 -0.53 -4.13
CA ARG A 121 9.65 0.49 -3.70
C ARG A 121 9.89 0.95 -2.27
N LEU A 122 10.36 0.06 -1.41
CA LEU A 122 10.70 0.41 -0.04
C LEU A 122 11.86 1.41 0.01
N GLN A 123 12.91 1.19 -0.79
CA GLN A 123 14.04 2.13 -0.88
C GLN A 123 13.61 3.46 -1.48
N GLN A 124 12.86 3.45 -2.59
CA GLN A 124 12.33 4.68 -3.21
C GLN A 124 11.48 5.51 -2.24
N ARG A 125 10.67 4.86 -1.38
CA ARG A 125 9.90 5.55 -0.35
C ARG A 125 10.82 6.25 0.65
N LYS A 126 11.83 5.54 1.17
CA LYS A 126 12.81 6.10 2.11
C LYS A 126 13.58 7.27 1.50
N ASP A 127 14.01 7.15 0.24
CA ASP A 127 14.72 8.21 -0.46
C ASP A 127 13.84 9.46 -0.65
N ASN A 128 12.57 9.27 -1.01
CA ASN A 128 11.60 10.36 -1.15
C ASN A 128 11.27 11.04 0.18
N GLU A 129 11.14 10.27 1.26
CA GLU A 129 10.95 10.81 2.62
C GLU A 129 12.19 11.60 3.07
N GLY A 130 13.39 11.09 2.79
CA GLY A 130 14.65 11.79 3.03
C GLY A 130 14.75 13.11 2.25
N GLN A 131 14.39 13.11 0.96
CA GLN A 131 14.37 14.33 0.15
C GLN A 131 13.33 15.34 0.61
N ARG A 132 12.16 14.89 1.07
CA ARG A 132 11.13 15.77 1.67
C ARG A 132 11.58 16.37 3.00
N ALA A 133 12.32 15.63 3.82
CA ALA A 133 12.89 16.15 5.05
C ALA A 133 14.02 17.17 4.80
N VAL A 134 14.72 17.06 3.66
CA VAL A 134 15.80 17.98 3.26
C VAL A 134 15.28 19.25 2.56
N GLN A 135 14.06 19.26 2.02
CA GLN A 135 13.39 20.48 1.56
C GLN A 135 12.64 21.12 2.75
N PRO A 136 13.15 22.22 3.35
CA PRO A 136 12.35 22.98 4.29
C PRO A 136 11.16 23.58 3.55
N GLN A 137 10.03 23.72 4.24
CA GLN A 137 8.96 24.62 3.83
C GLN A 137 9.58 25.98 3.47
N GLY A 138 9.51 26.35 2.20
CA GLY A 138 10.23 27.50 1.68
C GLY A 138 9.61 28.03 0.41
N THR A 139 8.40 28.57 0.54
CA THR A 139 8.00 29.89 0.00
C THR A 139 6.59 30.17 0.48
N GLU A 140 6.46 30.71 1.69
CA GLU A 140 5.36 31.64 1.92
C GLU A 140 5.59 32.84 0.98
N PRO A 141 4.61 33.26 0.17
CA PRO A 141 4.76 34.46 -0.64
C PRO A 141 4.95 35.65 0.31
N ALA A 142 6.09 36.34 0.18
CA ALA A 142 6.40 37.54 0.93
C ALA A 142 5.24 38.54 0.81
N ALA A 143 4.66 38.92 1.94
CA ALA A 143 3.73 40.04 2.01
C ALA A 143 4.43 41.30 1.46
N PRO A 144 3.79 42.09 0.58
CA PRO A 144 4.41 43.29 0.04
C PRO A 144 4.73 44.26 1.17
N ALA A 145 5.99 44.69 1.20
CA ALA A 145 6.53 45.66 2.14
C ALA A 145 5.67 46.95 2.13
N GLY A 146 5.27 47.39 3.32
CA GLY A 146 4.58 48.65 3.50
C GLY A 146 5.44 49.82 3.04
N ASP A 147 4.81 50.73 2.28
CA ASP A 147 5.32 52.06 1.97
C ASP A 147 5.64 52.82 3.27
N ALA A 148 6.92 52.88 3.62
CA ALA A 148 7.45 53.88 4.52
C ALA A 148 8.07 54.99 3.67
N SER A 149 7.25 55.98 3.30
CA SER A 149 7.75 57.24 2.75
C SER A 149 8.31 58.09 3.91
N PRO A 150 9.55 58.62 3.82
CA PRO A 150 10.08 59.53 4.81
C PRO A 150 9.56 60.95 4.55
N ASP A 151 9.11 61.61 5.61
CA ASP A 151 8.82 63.04 5.67
C ASP A 151 10.04 63.89 5.23
N TYR A 152 9.80 64.99 4.51
CA TYR A 152 9.99 66.38 4.98
C TYR A 152 10.21 67.33 3.79
N VAL A 153 9.32 68.33 3.61
CA VAL A 153 9.75 69.70 3.28
C VAL A 153 8.80 70.69 3.96
N ASP A 154 9.39 71.44 4.88
CA ASP A 154 8.89 72.61 5.58
C ASP A 154 9.09 73.85 4.69
N GLU A 155 8.05 74.69 4.51
CA GLU A 155 8.23 76.12 4.24
C GLU A 155 6.99 76.95 4.69
N PRO A 156 7.16 78.24 5.05
CA PRO A 156 6.31 78.91 6.03
C PRO A 156 5.50 80.13 5.51
N ALA A 157 4.60 80.61 6.40
CA ALA A 157 3.98 81.94 6.49
C ALA A 157 2.90 82.28 5.43
N PHE A 158 1.76 82.90 5.74
CA PHE A 158 1.35 83.83 6.80
C PHE A 158 -0.08 83.54 7.29
#